data_AF-A0A4Y9NLI4-F1
#
_entry.id   AF-A0A4Y9NLI4-F1
#
_cell.length_a   1.000
_cell.length_b   1.000
_cell.length_c   1.000
_cell.angle_alpha   90.00
_cell.angle_beta   90.00
_cell.angle_gamma   90.00
#
_symmetry.space_group_name_H-M   'P 1'
#
loop_
_entity.id
_entity.type
_entity.pdbx_description
1 polymer ?
#
loop_
_entity_poly.entity_id
_entity_poly.type
_entity_poly.pdbx_seq_one_letter_code
_entity_poly.pdbx_strand_id
1 'polypeptide(L)'
;LDIGGGSLEIACGVDEDPDVALSLPLGAGRMTRRFLPEAQVGGRPDLAALGKLSSHAEELLSPAAKKIEKLGPPDLVAATSKTFRTLARLTGAAPYSAGLQVPRELSLDGLEQLVGFVSRIESSALAELRGVSPDRAHQVPAGAVVAAAAMRSLDVTFVRICPWALREGVILRRLDSLGGA
;
A
#
# COMPACT_ATOMS: atom_id res chain seq x y z
N LEU A 1 -0.98 -6.11 -4.50
CA LEU A 1 -1.03 -4.64 -4.34
C LEU A 1 0.37 -4.10 -4.05
N ASP A 2 0.82 -3.05 -4.74
CA ASP A 2 2.10 -2.37 -4.47
C ASP A 2 1.88 -0.86 -4.49
N ILE A 3 2.06 -0.18 -3.35
CA ILE A 3 2.00 1.29 -3.29
C ILE A 3 3.41 1.85 -3.32
N GLY A 4 3.81 2.34 -4.48
CA GLY A 4 5.03 3.12 -4.66
C GLY A 4 4.87 4.59 -4.25
N GLY A 5 5.89 5.40 -4.56
CA GLY A 5 5.81 6.85 -4.37
C GLY A 5 4.96 7.56 -5.43
N GLY A 6 4.89 6.99 -6.64
CA GLY A 6 4.21 7.58 -7.80
C GLY A 6 2.88 6.92 -8.18
N SER A 7 2.75 5.62 -7.94
CA SER A 7 1.61 4.82 -8.38
C SER A 7 1.22 3.75 -7.36
N LEU A 8 0.05 3.16 -7.59
CA LEU A 8 -0.42 1.91 -7.00
C LEU A 8 -0.53 0.89 -8.13
N GLU A 9 0.16 -0.24 -8.01
CA GLU A 9 0.01 -1.38 -8.90
C GLU A 9 -0.98 -2.41 -8.31
N ILE A 10 -1.88 -2.89 -9.14
CA ILE A 10 -2.85 -3.94 -8.85
C ILE A 10 -2.68 -5.02 -9.91
N ALA A 11 -2.34 -6.23 -9.46
CA ALA A 11 -2.24 -7.40 -10.33
C ALA A 11 -3.03 -8.55 -9.72
N CYS A 12 -3.70 -9.33 -10.56
CA CYS A 12 -4.46 -10.52 -10.20
C CYS A 12 -4.37 -11.53 -11.34
N GLY A 13 -4.21 -12.80 -10.97
CA GLY A 13 -4.19 -13.94 -11.87
C GLY A 13 -3.87 -15.21 -11.10
N VAL A 14 -3.94 -16.35 -11.79
CA VAL A 14 -3.72 -17.69 -11.21
C VAL A 14 -2.27 -18.14 -11.37
N ASP A 15 -1.63 -17.77 -12.48
CA ASP A 15 -0.30 -18.24 -12.86
C ASP A 15 0.77 -17.13 -12.78
N GLU A 16 1.94 -17.38 -13.36
CA GLU A 16 3.09 -16.45 -13.35
C GLU A 16 2.77 -15.10 -14.01
N ASP A 17 2.03 -15.12 -15.12
CA ASP A 17 1.55 -13.92 -15.78
C ASP A 17 0.15 -13.54 -15.27
N PRO A 18 -0.06 -12.28 -14.85
CA PRO A 18 -1.36 -11.85 -14.32
C PRO A 18 -2.38 -11.67 -15.45
N ASP A 19 -3.61 -12.17 -15.23
CA ASP A 19 -4.77 -11.92 -16.11
C ASP A 19 -5.12 -10.43 -16.18
N VAL A 20 -4.96 -9.72 -15.06
CA VAL A 20 -5.14 -8.28 -14.96
C VAL A 20 -3.94 -7.66 -14.27
N ALA A 21 -3.31 -6.67 -14.92
CA ALA A 21 -2.31 -5.81 -14.33
C ALA A 21 -2.63 -4.33 -14.64
N LEU A 22 -2.72 -3.52 -13.60
CA LEU A 22 -3.12 -2.11 -13.65
C LEU A 22 -2.13 -1.28 -12.84
N SER A 23 -1.81 -0.07 -13.33
CA SER A 23 -1.09 0.94 -12.57
C SER A 23 -1.94 2.21 -12.50
N LEU A 24 -2.25 2.63 -11.28
CA LEU A 24 -3.07 3.81 -10.98
C LEU A 24 -2.19 4.91 -10.39
N PRO A 25 -2.47 6.20 -10.65
CA PRO A 25 -1.70 7.32 -10.12
C PRO A 25 -2.02 7.60 -8.65
N LEU A 26 -1.95 6.58 -7.79
CA LEU A 26 -2.29 6.61 -6.36
C LEU A 26 -1.09 6.37 -5.44
N GLY A 27 0.13 6.65 -5.91
CA GLY A 27 1.32 6.49 -5.05
C GLY A 27 1.31 7.42 -3.84
N ALA A 28 1.86 6.95 -2.71
CA ALA A 28 1.80 7.67 -1.43
C ALA A 28 2.42 9.07 -1.52
N GLY A 29 3.62 9.20 -2.09
CA GLY A 29 4.29 10.49 -2.27
C GLY A 29 3.60 11.43 -3.27
N ARG A 30 2.92 10.89 -4.28
CA ARG A 30 2.08 11.68 -5.20
C ARG A 30 0.85 12.22 -4.48
N MET A 31 0.17 11.36 -3.72
CA MET A 31 -1.04 11.74 -2.99
C MET A 31 -0.74 12.73 -1.87
N THR A 32 0.36 12.59 -1.14
CA THR A 32 0.78 13.59 -0.15
C THR A 32 1.02 14.96 -0.80
N ARG A 33 1.80 15.02 -1.89
CA ARG A 33 2.06 16.30 -2.61
C ARG A 33 0.79 16.99 -3.08
N ARG A 34 -0.20 16.21 -3.50
CA ARG A 34 -1.44 16.74 -4.09
C ARG A 34 -2.46 17.16 -3.05
N PHE A 35 -2.61 16.40 -1.97
CA PHE A 35 -3.69 16.59 -1.01
C PHE A 35 -3.23 17.04 0.37
N LEU A 36 -2.01 16.72 0.79
CA LEU A 36 -1.55 16.91 2.17
C LEU A 36 -0.28 17.79 2.25
N PRO A 37 -0.32 19.05 1.80
CA PRO A 37 0.85 19.93 1.80
C PRO A 37 1.42 20.17 3.21
N GLU A 38 0.56 20.30 4.24
CA GLU A 38 0.99 20.46 5.63
C GLU A 38 1.82 19.27 6.13
N ALA A 39 1.45 18.05 5.74
CA ALA A 39 2.21 16.86 6.08
C ALA A 39 3.63 16.89 5.49
N GLN A 40 3.83 17.53 4.32
CA GLN A 40 5.15 17.63 3.68
C GLN A 40 6.14 18.48 4.48
N VAL A 41 5.65 19.50 5.18
CA VAL A 41 6.47 20.38 6.03
C VAL A 41 6.52 19.91 7.48
N GLY A 42 6.09 18.68 7.74
CA GLY A 42 6.13 18.05 9.07
C GLY A 42 4.87 18.26 9.89
N GLY A 43 3.91 19.06 9.42
CA GLY A 43 2.66 19.34 10.13
C GLY A 43 1.68 18.16 10.13
N ARG A 44 0.52 18.41 10.77
CA ARG A 44 -0.60 17.48 10.83
C ARG A 44 -1.40 17.54 9.51
N PRO A 45 -1.82 16.40 8.93
CA PRO A 45 -2.68 16.41 7.75
C PRO A 45 -4.05 17.04 8.05
N ASP A 46 -4.60 17.75 7.07
CA ASP A 46 -5.96 18.28 7.15
C ASP A 46 -7.00 17.17 6.95
N LEU A 47 -8.02 17.12 7.81
CA LEU A 47 -9.06 16.08 7.79
C LEU A 47 -9.92 16.16 6.54
N ALA A 48 -10.28 17.37 6.09
CA ALA A 48 -11.08 17.53 4.88
C ALA A 48 -10.28 17.10 3.64
N ALA A 49 -8.98 17.37 3.61
CA ALA A 49 -8.08 16.92 2.56
C ALA A 49 -7.90 15.40 2.52
N LEU A 50 -7.82 14.73 3.67
CA LEU A 50 -7.83 13.26 3.75
C LEU A 50 -9.13 12.68 3.18
N GLY A 51 -10.28 13.30 3.50
CA GLY A 51 -11.57 12.93 2.90
C GLY A 51 -11.57 13.07 1.37
N LYS A 52 -11.08 14.20 0.85
CA LYS A 52 -10.94 14.43 -0.61
C LYS A 52 -10.03 13.39 -1.27
N LEU A 53 -8.92 13.03 -0.62
CA LEU A 53 -8.01 11.99 -1.09
C LEU A 53 -8.71 10.63 -1.13
N SER A 54 -9.49 10.28 -0.11
CA SER A 54 -10.27 9.03 -0.08
C SER A 54 -11.24 8.95 -1.25
N SER A 55 -12.07 9.98 -1.46
CA SER A 55 -13.00 10.02 -2.58
C SER A 55 -12.30 9.94 -3.94
N HIS A 56 -11.16 10.63 -4.09
CA HIS A 56 -10.36 10.56 -5.30
C HIS A 56 -9.78 9.15 -5.56
N ALA A 57 -9.33 8.49 -4.50
CA ALA A 57 -8.83 7.12 -4.60
C ALA A 57 -9.94 6.15 -5.00
N GLU A 58 -11.10 6.23 -4.33
CA GLU A 58 -12.28 5.41 -4.62
C GLU A 58 -12.76 5.58 -6.07
N GLU A 59 -12.80 6.81 -6.59
CA GLU A 59 -13.14 7.10 -7.98
C GLU A 59 -12.20 6.41 -8.98
N LEU A 60 -10.89 6.49 -8.75
CA LEU A 60 -9.88 5.86 -9.61
C LEU A 60 -9.84 4.34 -9.47
N LEU A 61 -10.19 3.81 -8.30
CA LEU A 61 -10.20 2.38 -8.01
C LEU A 61 -11.45 1.69 -8.56
N SER A 62 -12.59 2.37 -8.64
CA SER A 62 -13.87 1.75 -9.05
C SER A 62 -13.79 1.01 -10.40
N PRO A 63 -13.20 1.57 -11.49
CA PRO A 63 -13.02 0.84 -12.74
C PRO A 63 -12.05 -0.35 -12.64
N ALA A 64 -11.03 -0.24 -11.77
CA ALA A 64 -10.07 -1.31 -11.55
C ALA A 64 -10.71 -2.47 -10.78
N ALA A 65 -11.47 -2.16 -9.72
CA ALA A 65 -12.21 -3.14 -8.93
C ALA A 65 -13.15 -3.99 -9.80
N LYS A 66 -13.94 -3.35 -10.68
CA LYS A 66 -14.83 -4.05 -11.62
C LYS A 66 -14.10 -4.99 -12.59
N LYS A 67 -12.81 -4.75 -12.88
CA LYS A 67 -12.01 -5.65 -13.72
C LYS A 67 -11.56 -6.87 -12.92
N ILE A 68 -11.12 -6.65 -11.67
CA ILE A 68 -10.67 -7.71 -10.77
C ILE A 68 -11.83 -8.61 -10.35
N GLU A 69 -12.99 -8.03 -10.02
CA GLU A 69 -14.20 -8.77 -9.62
C GLU A 69 -14.63 -9.82 -10.67
N LYS A 70 -14.41 -9.55 -11.96
CA LYS A 70 -14.72 -10.49 -13.05
C LYS A 70 -13.88 -11.77 -13.04
N LEU A 71 -12.74 -11.76 -12.36
CA LEU A 71 -11.87 -12.94 -12.20
C LEU A 71 -12.36 -13.86 -11.06
N GLY A 72 -13.34 -13.41 -10.26
CA GLY A 72 -13.81 -14.10 -9.07
C GLY A 72 -13.01 -13.75 -7.81
N PRO A 73 -13.39 -14.32 -6.66
CA PRO A 73 -12.74 -14.04 -5.38
C PRO A 73 -11.32 -14.64 -5.35
N PRO A 74 -10.31 -13.89 -4.89
CA PRO A 74 -8.95 -14.40 -4.77
C PRO A 74 -8.79 -15.31 -3.54
N ASP A 75 -8.03 -16.41 -3.68
CA ASP A 75 -7.64 -17.26 -2.54
C ASP A 75 -6.61 -16.58 -1.62
N LEU A 76 -5.82 -15.66 -2.18
CA LEU A 76 -4.77 -14.93 -1.49
C LEU A 76 -4.66 -13.50 -2.03
N VAL A 77 -4.63 -12.53 -1.11
CA VAL A 77 -4.26 -11.15 -1.45
C VAL A 77 -2.94 -10.79 -0.79
N ALA A 78 -1.94 -10.49 -1.62
CA ALA A 78 -0.63 -10.07 -1.18
C ALA A 78 -0.41 -8.57 -1.42
N ALA A 79 0.24 -7.92 -0.46
CA ALA A 79 0.68 -6.55 -0.54
C ALA A 79 2.19 -6.45 -0.35
N THR A 80 2.85 -5.64 -1.17
CA THR A 80 4.30 -5.40 -1.10
C THR A 80 4.57 -3.90 -1.05
N SER A 81 5.82 -3.47 -1.20
CA SER A 81 6.31 -2.09 -1.03
C SER A 81 6.63 -1.67 0.40
N LYS A 82 7.42 -0.59 0.51
CA LYS A 82 7.76 0.02 1.81
C LYS A 82 6.53 0.60 2.51
N THR A 83 5.53 1.09 1.75
CA THR A 83 4.31 1.67 2.28
C THR A 83 3.51 0.63 3.06
N PHE A 84 3.11 -0.48 2.42
CA PHE A 84 2.37 -1.54 3.11
C PHE A 84 3.16 -2.16 4.27
N ARG A 85 4.49 -2.32 4.12
CA ARG A 85 5.33 -2.79 5.23
C ARG A 85 5.31 -1.85 6.43
N THR A 86 5.39 -0.53 6.21
CA THR A 86 5.29 0.46 7.29
C THR A 86 3.90 0.47 7.91
N LEU A 87 2.82 0.38 7.12
CA LEU A 87 1.45 0.31 7.63
C LEU A 87 1.23 -0.94 8.49
N ALA A 88 1.61 -2.11 7.99
CA ALA A 88 1.56 -3.36 8.75
C ALA A 88 2.36 -3.27 10.05
N ARG A 89 3.53 -2.63 10.03
CA ARG A 89 4.35 -2.46 11.23
C ARG A 89 3.66 -1.57 12.27
N LEU A 90 3.00 -0.50 11.83
CA LEU A 90 2.26 0.41 12.70
C LEU A 90 0.98 -0.22 13.27
N THR A 91 0.43 -1.24 12.62
CA THR A 91 -0.71 -2.01 13.10
C THR A 91 -0.33 -3.29 13.85
N GLY A 92 0.96 -3.47 14.18
CA GLY A 92 1.43 -4.54 15.07
C GLY A 92 2.13 -5.72 14.42
N ALA A 93 2.28 -5.75 13.08
CA ALA A 93 3.01 -6.84 12.42
C ALA A 93 4.47 -6.93 12.88
N ALA A 94 5.01 -8.15 12.94
CA ALA A 94 6.36 -8.43 13.41
C ALA A 94 7.44 -7.65 12.61
N PRO A 95 8.53 -7.18 13.27
CA PRO A 95 9.61 -6.50 12.57
C PRO A 95 10.35 -7.47 11.62
N TYR A 96 11.04 -6.95 10.62
CA TYR A 96 11.80 -7.78 9.67
C TYR A 96 12.93 -8.58 10.34
N SER A 97 13.51 -8.03 11.42
CA SER A 97 14.51 -8.69 12.23
C SER A 97 14.03 -9.97 12.91
N ALA A 98 12.71 -10.22 12.97
CA ALA A 98 12.15 -11.47 13.46
C ALA A 98 12.33 -12.65 12.47
N GLY A 99 12.80 -12.37 11.25
CA GLY A 99 13.07 -13.38 10.22
C GLY A 99 12.13 -13.29 9.02
N LEU A 100 12.57 -13.86 7.90
CA LEU A 100 11.87 -13.81 6.61
C LEU A 100 10.56 -14.61 6.62
N GLN A 101 10.54 -15.74 7.32
CA GLN A 101 9.41 -16.67 7.34
C GLN A 101 8.29 -16.25 8.31
N VAL A 102 8.50 -15.20 9.11
CA VAL A 102 7.48 -14.72 10.05
C VAL A 102 6.29 -14.13 9.27
N PRO A 103 5.07 -14.68 9.45
CA PRO A 103 3.88 -14.13 8.81
C PRO A 103 3.66 -12.68 9.23
N ARG A 104 3.25 -11.86 8.27
CA ARG A 104 2.92 -10.44 8.48
C ARG A 104 1.68 -10.13 7.69
N GLU A 105 0.73 -9.51 8.34
CA GLU A 105 -0.58 -9.22 7.77
C GLU A 105 -0.97 -7.79 8.11
N LEU A 106 -1.86 -7.24 7.30
CA LEU A 106 -2.52 -5.96 7.53
C LEU A 106 -4.01 -6.17 7.33
N SER A 107 -4.78 -6.02 8.41
CA SER A 107 -6.25 -6.02 8.34
C SER A 107 -6.78 -4.65 7.96
N LEU A 108 -7.97 -4.63 7.34
CA LEU A 108 -8.68 -3.41 7.02
C LEU A 108 -9.03 -2.64 8.30
N ASP A 109 -9.56 -3.32 9.32
CA ASP A 109 -9.91 -2.70 10.61
C ASP A 109 -8.71 -2.00 11.27
N GLY A 110 -7.55 -2.68 11.32
CA GLY A 110 -6.34 -2.10 11.87
C GLY A 110 -5.83 -0.93 11.05
N LEU A 111 -5.99 -1.00 9.72
CA LEU A 111 -5.64 0.08 8.81
C LEU A 111 -6.57 1.29 8.97
N GLU A 112 -7.86 1.10 9.18
CA GLU A 112 -8.83 2.19 9.41
C GLU A 112 -8.58 2.89 10.76
N GLN A 113 -8.27 2.11 11.80
CA GLN A 113 -7.80 2.65 13.07
C GLN A 113 -6.52 3.48 12.89
N LEU A 114 -5.58 2.98 12.07
CA LEU A 114 -4.36 3.71 11.75
C LEU A 114 -4.65 5.00 10.98
N VAL A 115 -5.56 5.00 10.01
CA VAL A 115 -6.00 6.22 9.31
C VAL A 115 -6.50 7.25 10.32
N GLY A 116 -7.34 6.84 11.27
CA GLY A 116 -7.79 7.68 12.37
C GLY A 116 -6.63 8.25 13.20
N PHE A 117 -5.68 7.41 13.59
CA PHE A 117 -4.50 7.81 14.37
C PHE A 117 -3.61 8.82 13.63
N VAL A 118 -3.19 8.52 12.40
CA VAL A 118 -2.26 9.36 11.63
C VAL A 118 -2.91 10.68 11.18
N SER A 119 -4.24 10.75 11.16
CA SER A 119 -4.97 12.00 10.91
C SER A 119 -4.79 13.05 12.02
N ARG A 120 -4.38 12.63 13.23
CA ARG A 120 -4.30 13.48 14.42
C ARG A 120 -2.88 13.85 14.85
N ILE A 121 -1.87 13.28 14.20
CA ILE A 121 -0.46 13.43 14.57
C ILE A 121 0.30 14.16 13.48
N GLU A 122 1.28 14.96 13.89
CA GLU A 122 2.20 15.64 12.99
C GLU A 122 3.13 14.65 12.28
N SER A 123 3.40 14.89 11.00
CA SER A 123 4.28 14.00 10.22
C SER A 123 5.72 13.96 10.77
N SER A 124 6.17 15.03 11.42
CA SER A 124 7.42 15.08 12.18
C SER A 124 7.43 14.04 13.31
N ALA A 125 6.35 13.98 14.11
CA ALA A 125 6.20 13.03 15.20
C ALA A 125 6.04 11.57 14.70
N LEU A 126 5.43 11.37 13.51
CA LEU A 126 5.38 10.04 12.89
C LEU A 126 6.77 9.48 12.57
N ALA A 127 7.78 10.34 12.31
CA ALA A 127 9.14 9.91 12.02
C ALA A 127 9.83 9.21 13.20
N GLU A 128 9.37 9.47 14.42
CA GLU A 128 9.89 8.87 15.65
C GLU A 128 9.30 7.48 15.93
N LEU A 129 8.25 7.09 15.20
CA LEU A 129 7.60 5.79 15.39
C LEU A 129 8.45 4.66 14.82
N ARG A 130 8.61 3.59 15.61
CA ARG A 130 9.38 2.41 15.20
C ARG A 130 8.80 1.79 13.93
N GLY A 131 9.63 1.68 12.89
CA GLY A 131 9.24 1.11 11.60
C GLY A 131 8.76 2.15 10.58
N VAL A 132 8.74 3.42 10.96
CA VAL A 132 8.59 4.55 10.05
C VAL A 132 9.98 5.05 9.67
N SER A 133 10.15 5.32 8.39
CA SER A 133 11.38 5.90 7.87
C SER A 133 11.22 7.42 7.88
N PRO A 134 12.15 8.20 8.47
CA PRO A 134 12.00 9.65 8.58
C PRO A 134 11.77 10.35 7.23
N ASP A 135 12.48 9.90 6.18
CA ASP A 135 12.33 10.36 4.79
C ASP A 135 10.94 10.12 4.19
N ARG A 136 10.11 9.27 4.81
CA ARG A 136 8.76 8.92 4.31
C ARG A 136 7.65 9.11 5.34
N ALA A 137 7.92 9.65 6.51
CA ALA A 137 6.91 9.84 7.56
C ALA A 137 5.71 10.68 7.05
N HIS A 138 6.00 11.74 6.30
CA HIS A 138 4.99 12.59 5.63
C HIS A 138 4.10 11.85 4.61
N GLN A 139 4.51 10.68 4.13
CA GLN A 139 3.74 9.88 3.17
C GLN A 139 2.79 8.89 3.84
N VAL A 140 2.96 8.63 5.15
CA VAL A 140 2.17 7.63 5.88
C VAL A 140 0.67 7.93 5.84
N PRO A 141 0.18 9.17 6.09
CA PRO A 141 -1.25 9.43 6.06
C PRO A 141 -1.89 9.17 4.70
N ALA A 142 -1.26 9.64 3.62
CA ALA A 142 -1.75 9.41 2.26
C ALA A 142 -1.69 7.92 1.88
N GLY A 143 -0.59 7.24 2.22
CA GLY A 143 -0.43 5.80 1.96
C GLY A 143 -1.48 4.96 2.70
N ALA A 144 -1.81 5.32 3.95
CA ALA A 144 -2.85 4.65 4.73
C ALA A 144 -4.23 4.78 4.08
N VAL A 145 -4.61 5.99 3.65
CA VAL A 145 -5.91 6.21 2.99
C VAL A 145 -5.97 5.50 1.64
N VAL A 146 -4.91 5.54 0.83
CA VAL A 146 -4.88 4.80 -0.45
C VAL A 146 -5.00 3.30 -0.22
N ALA A 147 -4.28 2.74 0.75
CA ALA A 147 -4.36 1.32 1.08
C ALA A 147 -5.77 0.93 1.54
N ALA A 148 -6.40 1.74 2.41
CA ALA A 148 -7.76 1.50 2.90
C ALA A 148 -8.79 1.58 1.77
N ALA A 149 -8.67 2.59 0.89
CA ALA A 149 -9.54 2.72 -0.28
C ALA A 149 -9.38 1.53 -1.24
N ALA A 150 -8.15 1.06 -1.47
CA ALA A 150 -7.87 -0.10 -2.31
C ALA A 150 -8.48 -1.38 -1.73
N MET A 151 -8.28 -1.64 -0.44
CA MET A 151 -8.84 -2.80 0.26
C MET A 151 -10.38 -2.78 0.26
N ARG A 152 -11.01 -1.63 0.56
CA ARG A 152 -12.46 -1.48 0.49
C ARG A 152 -13.00 -1.68 -0.93
N SER A 153 -12.35 -1.08 -1.93
CA SER A 153 -12.79 -1.16 -3.33
C SER A 153 -12.69 -2.58 -3.90
N LEU A 154 -11.77 -3.39 -3.38
CA LEU A 154 -11.55 -4.78 -3.80
C LEU A 154 -12.26 -5.79 -2.90
N ASP A 155 -13.04 -5.33 -1.91
CA ASP A 155 -13.68 -6.18 -0.90
C ASP A 155 -12.71 -7.11 -0.15
N VAL A 156 -11.54 -6.57 0.24
CA VAL A 156 -10.46 -7.32 0.90
C VAL A 156 -10.35 -6.90 2.36
N THR A 157 -10.59 -7.83 3.28
CA THR A 157 -10.53 -7.58 4.73
C THR A 157 -9.13 -7.70 5.31
N PHE A 158 -8.21 -8.40 4.64
CA PHE A 158 -6.79 -8.48 5.03
C PHE A 158 -5.88 -8.77 3.85
N VAL A 159 -4.61 -8.36 3.97
CA VAL A 159 -3.55 -8.68 3.01
C VAL A 159 -2.34 -9.29 3.70
N ARG A 160 -1.70 -10.27 3.06
CA ARG A 160 -0.39 -10.77 3.49
C ARG A 160 0.72 -9.86 2.98
N ILE A 161 1.69 -9.56 3.83
CA ILE A 161 2.84 -8.74 3.45
C ILE A 161 3.89 -9.61 2.78
N CYS A 162 4.07 -9.40 1.48
CA CYS A 162 5.10 -10.07 0.70
C CYS A 162 6.46 -9.37 0.90
N PRO A 163 7.52 -10.10 1.28
CA PRO A 163 8.86 -9.52 1.39
C PRO A 163 9.49 -9.18 0.04
N TRP A 164 9.01 -9.81 -1.04
CA TRP A 164 9.51 -9.65 -2.40
C TRP A 164 8.67 -8.64 -3.18
N ALA A 165 9.30 -7.96 -4.13
CA ALA A 165 8.67 -6.93 -4.94
C ALA A 165 9.25 -6.94 -6.37
N LEU A 166 9.21 -5.79 -7.03
CA LEU A 166 9.70 -5.60 -8.39
C LEU A 166 11.14 -6.07 -8.61
N ARG A 167 12.04 -5.87 -7.63
CA ARG A 167 13.47 -6.24 -7.80
C ARG A 167 13.64 -7.74 -7.96
N GLU A 168 12.99 -8.50 -7.10
CA GLU A 168 13.02 -9.96 -7.14
C GLU A 168 12.34 -10.47 -8.42
N GLY A 169 11.21 -9.87 -8.82
CA GLY A 169 10.54 -10.20 -10.10
C GLY A 169 11.41 -9.97 -11.33
N VAL A 170 12.20 -8.89 -11.39
CA VAL A 170 13.15 -8.64 -12.49
C VAL A 170 14.27 -9.68 -12.53
N ILE A 171 14.76 -10.11 -11.36
CA ILE A 171 15.79 -11.16 -11.27
C ILE A 171 15.24 -12.49 -11.77
N LEU A 172 14.04 -12.89 -11.31
CA LEU A 172 13.40 -14.15 -11.73
C LEU A 172 13.18 -14.17 -13.24
N ARG A 173 12.54 -13.13 -13.80
CA ARG A 173 12.35 -13.00 -15.24
C ARG A 173 13.66 -13.10 -16.04
N ARG A 174 14.75 -12.55 -15.49
CA ARG A 174 16.07 -12.65 -16.13
C ARG A 174 16.59 -14.08 -16.08
N LEU A 175 16.44 -14.79 -14.97
CA LEU A 175 16.84 -16.20 -14.83
C LEU A 175 16.03 -17.10 -15.77
N ASP A 176 14.73 -16.88 -15.91
CA ASP A 176 13.89 -17.64 -16.85
C ASP A 176 14.36 -17.46 -18.29
N SER A 177 14.74 -16.23 -18.67
CA SER A 177 15.33 -15.95 -19.99
C SER A 177 16.71 -16.58 -20.23
N LEU A 178 17.40 -17.01 -19.16
CA LEU A 178 18.71 -17.67 -19.24
C LEU A 178 18.61 -19.20 -19.17
N GLY A 179 17.55 -19.72 -18.54
CA GLY A 179 17.27 -21.15 -18.44
C GLY A 179 16.60 -21.76 -19.67
N GLY A 180 16.18 -20.93 -20.63
CA GLY A 180 15.66 -21.37 -21.94
C GLY A 180 16.78 -21.73 -22.92
N ALA A 181 17.23 -22.99 -22.87
CA ALA A 181 17.89 -23.74 -23.93
C ALA A 181 17.22 -25.11 -24.06
#